data_AF-A0A087SWX7-F1
#
_entry.id   AF-A0A087SWX7-F1
#
_cell.length_a   1.000
_cell.length_b   1.000
_cell.length_c   1.000
_cell.angle_alpha   90.00
_cell.angle_beta   90.00
_cell.angle_gamma   90.00
#
_symmetry.space_group_name_H-M   'P 1'
#
loop_
_entity.id
_entity.type
_entity.pdbx_description
1 polymer ?
#
loop_
_entity_poly.entity_id
_entity_poly.type
_entity_poly.pdbx_seq_one_letter_code
_entity_poly.pdbx_strand_id
1 'polypeptide(L)'
;MLCRPEVKIGGNNRIVKAGESLFTRRKSNVGRLLPPQWDFGGLCRETKECYLVAISDRSAKTLLSGTGKNVADGSTIFFSGC
;
A
#
# COMPACT_ATOMS: atom_id res chain seq x y z
N MET A 1 0.10 -14.26 2.01
CA MET A 1 1.03 -13.39 2.79
C MET A 1 0.41 -12.01 2.81
N LEU A 2 -0.34 -11.69 3.86
CA LEU A 2 -0.85 -10.33 4.06
C LEU A 2 0.21 -9.60 4.88
N CYS A 3 0.94 -8.64 4.28
CA CYS A 3 1.65 -7.61 5.05
C CYS A 3 0.56 -6.77 5.76
N ARG A 4 0.01 -7.26 6.86
CA ARG A 4 -0.88 -6.47 7.72
C ARG A 4 -0.19 -6.32 9.06
N PRO A 5 0.49 -5.18 9.30
CA PRO A 5 1.12 -4.95 10.58
C PRO A 5 0.02 -4.75 11.64
N GLU A 6 0.21 -5.28 12.84
CA GLU A 6 -0.71 -5.07 13.97
C GLU A 6 -0.74 -3.59 14.41
N VAL A 7 0.30 -2.82 14.07
CA VAL A 7 0.50 -1.42 14.44
C VAL A 7 0.81 -0.59 13.19
N LYS A 8 0.54 0.71 13.24
CA LYS A 8 0.95 1.66 12.20
C LYS A 8 2.48 1.65 12.01
N ILE A 9 2.94 1.66 10.76
CA ILE A 9 4.36 1.71 10.41
C ILE A 9 4.88 3.16 10.34
N GLY A 10 6.19 3.36 10.41
CA GLY A 10 6.80 4.70 10.34
C GLY A 10 6.89 5.37 11.71
N GLY A 11 6.74 6.69 11.75
CA GLY A 11 6.84 7.56 12.93
C GLY A 11 7.86 8.69 12.72
N ASN A 12 8.10 9.48 13.76
CA ASN A 12 9.07 10.59 13.71
C ASN A 12 10.41 10.16 13.11
N ASN A 13 10.95 10.99 12.22
CA ASN A 13 12.23 10.77 11.53
C ASN A 13 12.30 9.49 10.67
N ARG A 14 11.15 8.92 10.28
CA ARG A 14 11.09 7.73 9.42
C ARG A 14 10.45 8.07 8.08
N ILE A 15 10.88 7.32 7.07
CA ILE A 15 10.45 7.52 5.70
C ILE A 15 9.61 6.33 5.24
N VAL A 16 8.35 6.58 4.90
CA VAL A 16 7.46 5.57 4.33
C VAL A 16 7.30 5.84 2.84
N LYS A 17 7.68 4.85 2.02
CA LYS A 17 7.36 4.86 0.59
C LYS A 17 6.01 4.22 0.40
N ALA A 18 5.03 4.96 -0.12
CA ALA A 18 3.68 4.50 -0.38
C ALA A 18 3.41 4.42 -1.88
N GLY A 19 2.63 3.44 -2.29
CA GLY A 19 2.35 3.21 -3.70
C GLY A 19 1.17 2.26 -3.92
N GLU A 20 0.68 2.29 -5.15
CA GLU A 20 -0.43 1.46 -5.60
C GLU A 20 0.09 0.35 -6.52
N SER A 21 -0.59 -0.79 -6.49
CA SER A 21 -0.36 -1.87 -7.43
C SER A 21 -1.68 -2.46 -7.89
N LEU A 22 -1.72 -2.93 -9.14
CA LEU A 22 -2.85 -3.65 -9.69
C LEU A 22 -2.54 -5.14 -9.67
N PHE A 23 -3.17 -5.86 -8.75
CA PHE A 23 -3.05 -7.31 -8.68
C PHE A 23 -4.05 -7.96 -9.63
N THR A 24 -3.53 -8.66 -10.63
CA THR A 24 -4.34 -9.43 -11.59
C THR A 24 -3.82 -10.85 -11.67
N ARG A 25 -4.72 -11.81 -11.91
CA ARG A 25 -4.35 -13.22 -12.05
C ARG A 25 -4.86 -13.76 -13.37
N ARG A 26 -3.93 -14.36 -14.12
CA ARG A 26 -4.18 -15.09 -15.38
C ARG A 26 -3.35 -16.36 -15.41
N LYS A 27 -3.90 -17.47 -15.90
CA LYS A 27 -3.14 -18.71 -16.09
C LYS A 27 -2.45 -18.65 -17.45
N SER A 28 -1.12 -18.64 -17.49
CA SER A 28 -0.30 -18.69 -18.72
C SER A 28 -0.59 -17.61 -19.78
N ASN A 29 -1.02 -16.42 -19.37
CA ASN A 29 -1.49 -15.34 -20.26
C ASN A 29 -2.69 -15.72 -21.18
N VAL A 30 -3.24 -16.94 -21.07
CA VAL A 30 -4.28 -17.49 -21.96
C VAL A 30 -5.52 -18.00 -21.21
N GLY A 31 -5.56 -17.85 -19.89
CA GLY A 31 -6.73 -18.20 -19.06
C GLY A 31 -7.71 -17.05 -18.85
N ARG A 32 -8.85 -17.35 -18.20
CA ARG A 32 -9.86 -16.37 -17.78
C ARG A 32 -9.22 -15.22 -17.00
N LEU A 33 -9.55 -13.98 -17.40
CA LEU A 33 -9.20 -12.79 -16.63
C LEU A 33 -10.08 -12.74 -15.38
N LEU A 34 -9.44 -12.83 -14.21
CA LEU A 34 -10.12 -12.55 -12.95
C LEU A 34 -10.24 -11.04 -12.74
N PRO A 35 -11.27 -10.57 -12.01
CA PRO A 35 -11.41 -9.16 -11.69
C PRO A 35 -10.10 -8.62 -11.08
N PRO A 36 -9.60 -7.48 -11.56
CA PRO A 36 -8.41 -6.86 -11.02
C PRO A 36 -8.69 -6.35 -9.60
N GLN A 37 -7.71 -6.49 -8.71
CA GLN A 37 -7.75 -5.93 -7.36
C GLN A 37 -6.71 -4.79 -7.27
N TRP A 38 -7.15 -3.61 -6.85
CA TRP A 38 -6.21 -2.56 -6.46
C TRP A 38 -5.70 -2.83 -5.05
N ASP A 39 -4.39 -2.82 -4.90
CA ASP A 39 -3.74 -2.88 -3.61
C ASP A 39 -2.96 -1.58 -3.39
N PHE A 40 -3.07 -1.05 -2.19
CA PHE A 40 -2.29 0.08 -1.73
C PHE A 40 -1.41 -0.36 -0.58
N GLY A 41 -0.15 0.04 -0.61
CA GLY A 41 0.82 -0.39 0.37
C GLY A 41 1.84 0.67 0.67
N GLY A 42 2.61 0.41 1.71
CA GLY A 42 3.75 1.23 2.06
C GLY A 42 4.85 0.41 2.71
N LEU A 43 6.09 0.89 2.56
CA LEU A 43 7.30 0.30 3.12
C LEU A 43 8.06 1.38 3.91
N CYS A 44 8.27 1.15 5.19
CA CYS A 44 9.16 1.96 6.01
C CYS A 44 10.61 1.62 5.65
N ARG A 45 11.39 2.62 5.22
CA ARG A 45 12.77 2.39 4.77
C ARG A 45 13.67 1.90 5.91
N GLU A 46 13.45 2.43 7.10
CA GLU A 46 14.25 2.20 8.30
C GLU A 46 13.91 0.87 8.98
N THR A 47 12.62 0.58 9.22
CA THR A 47 12.19 -0.63 9.94
C THR A 47 11.96 -1.84 9.02
N LYS A 48 11.89 -1.64 7.70
CA LYS A 48 11.48 -2.65 6.71
C LYS A 48 10.06 -3.19 6.88
N GLU A 49 9.27 -2.60 7.77
CA GLU A 49 7.87 -2.96 7.93
C GLU A 49 7.06 -2.49 6.73
N CYS A 50 6.15 -3.35 6.28
CA CYS A 50 5.25 -3.13 5.16
C CYS A 50 3.79 -3.18 5.63
N TYR A 51 2.93 -2.41 4.98
CA TYR A 51 1.50 -2.73 4.93
C TYR A 51 1.07 -2.92 3.47
N LEU A 52 0.05 -3.75 3.27
CA LEU A 52 -0.65 -3.93 2.01
C LEU A 52 -2.14 -4.10 2.29
N VAL A 53 -2.95 -3.23 1.69
CA VAL A 53 -4.41 -3.20 1.86
C VAL A 53 -5.09 -3.20 0.50
N ALA A 54 -6.08 -4.07 0.35
CA ALA A 54 -6.98 -4.04 -0.79
C ALA A 54 -7.86 -2.78 -0.73
N ILE A 55 -7.99 -2.07 -1.84
CA ILE A 55 -8.82 -0.88 -1.98
C ILE A 55 -9.78 -1.01 -3.16
N SER A 56 -10.92 -0.32 -3.09
CA SER A 56 -11.94 -0.33 -4.15
C SER A 56 -11.55 0.52 -5.35
N ASP A 57 -10.85 1.63 -5.12
CA ASP A 57 -10.52 2.64 -6.11
C ASP A 57 -9.24 3.39 -5.74
N ARG A 58 -8.64 4.06 -6.74
CA ARG A 58 -7.42 4.87 -6.62
C ARG A 58 -7.71 6.35 -6.34
N SER A 59 -8.86 6.68 -5.78
CA SER A 59 -9.14 8.08 -5.48
C SER A 59 -8.16 8.58 -4.40
N ALA A 60 -7.75 9.85 -4.51
CA ALA A 60 -6.88 10.47 -3.51
C ALA A 60 -7.47 10.32 -2.09
N LYS A 61 -8.80 10.36 -1.95
CA LYS A 61 -9.51 10.12 -0.69
C LYS A 61 -9.24 8.72 -0.12
N THR A 62 -9.35 7.68 -0.95
CA THR A 62 -9.11 6.30 -0.54
C THR A 62 -7.65 6.09 -0.13
N LEU A 63 -6.71 6.65 -0.90
CA LEU A 63 -5.28 6.57 -0.60
C LEU A 63 -4.91 7.30 0.68
N LEU A 64 -5.37 8.54 0.86
CA LEU A 64 -5.13 9.32 2.08
C LEU A 64 -5.74 8.63 3.31
N SER A 65 -6.94 8.05 3.18
CA SER A 65 -7.53 7.26 4.27
C SER A 65 -6.72 6.00 4.58
N GLY A 66 -6.22 5.30 3.55
CA GLY A 66 -5.35 4.15 3.72
C GLY A 66 -4.06 4.52 4.44
N THR A 67 -3.43 5.62 4.04
CA THR A 67 -2.21 6.15 4.65
C THR A 67 -2.44 6.49 6.12
N GLY A 68 -3.47 7.28 6.45
CA GLY A 68 -3.74 7.69 7.84
C GLY A 68 -4.06 6.51 8.78
N LYS A 69 -4.58 5.40 8.24
CA LYS A 69 -4.85 4.17 9.01
C LYS A 69 -3.59 3.33 9.26
N ASN A 70 -2.63 3.35 8.34
CA ASN A 70 -1.50 2.41 8.36
C ASN A 70 -0.13 3.08 8.63
N VAL A 71 -0.02 4.40 8.53
CA VAL A 71 1.21 5.15 8.76
C VAL A 71 1.08 5.99 10.03
N ALA A 72 2.09 5.89 10.90
CA ALA A 72 2.15 6.61 12.16
C ALA A 72 2.40 8.11 11.91
N ASP A 73 1.85 8.94 12.79
CA ASP A 73 2.02 10.39 12.71
C ASP A 73 3.51 10.78 12.84
N GLY A 74 3.89 11.89 12.23
CA GLY A 74 5.27 12.36 12.18
C GLY A 74 6.18 11.64 11.16
N SER A 75 5.64 10.69 10.38
CA SER A 75 6.34 10.09 9.25
C SER A 75 6.48 11.06 8.08
N THR A 76 7.59 10.97 7.35
CA THR A 76 7.72 11.56 6.01
C THR A 76 7.28 10.53 4.98
N ILE A 77 6.29 10.88 4.15
CA ILE A 77 5.69 9.94 3.20
C ILE A 77 6.05 10.34 1.77
N PHE A 78 6.60 9.40 1.01
CA PHE A 78 6.85 9.58 -0.43
C PHE A 78 5.90 8.69 -1.22
N PHE A 79 5.08 9.31 -2.08
CA PHE A 79 4.21 8.60 -3.00
C PHE A 79 4.94 8.34 -4.32
N SER A 80 5.04 7.07 -4.73
CA SER A 80 5.57 6.72 -6.05
C SER A 80 4.51 7.02 -7.11
N GLY A 81 4.50 8.23 -7.67
CA GLY A 81 3.53 8.61 -8.71
C GLY A 81 3.25 10.10 -8.89
N CYS A 82 4.03 11.00 -8.28
CA CYS A 82 4.06 12.42 -8.63
C CYS A 82 5.38 12.77 -9.30
#